data_AF-A0A419EKB7-F1
#
_entry.id   AF-A0A419EKB7-F1
#
_cell.length_a   1.000
_cell.length_b   1.000
_cell.length_c   1.000
_cell.angle_alpha   90.00
_cell.angle_beta   90.00
_cell.angle_gamma   90.00
#
_symmetry.space_group_name_H-M   'P 1'
#
loop_
_entity.id
_entity.type
_entity.pdbx_description
1 polymer ?
#
loop_
_entity_poly.entity_id
_entity_poly.type
_entity_poly.pdbx_seq_one_letter_code
_entity_poly.pdbx_strand_id
1 'polypeptide(L)'
;MKKVLTELIVISFLFTSQTTLKAQNKFGNDHYNFIDVNELKMWISNNGSSSHNQPADVGGLLWRSGIYPNSSLVFQSHIMWAGIIDREILAGGGKISNGLQAGRILSQGKPDQTARQQNRVFKLTKDWKDLPAGELKSTYQKNFNEWPVESGAPWIDKNNDGVFTREIDEPEIIGDEILWYVSNDLDTARVSSSYGSFPIGIEVQTTVFAFNRTNVLGRTIFEKYKIINKSNKTVQKMYIGVLSDPDLGYLEDDYIGCDTLLNMAYCYNADNNDNNNFKTNPPCIGYVLLQGPIVKSNSNKTAYINGRWLTDYENLGLKSFTYIIRPDFPIEQYHKDMEYFYLNGLQWNGNPIIDPLNNEVTHLSLAGDPVNKTGWFEGEGWPEGPEPGDRRMVLGTGPFNFAPGDTQEVVIATIVAQGKDNIDAITELKADSRRIQYFYNGKTLPTNVEEENVIEGFSLSQNFPNPFNPSTKIQISIPSVRANCSSPLQIRIYDILGNEVAVMTKEIINPGEYEIELDAEKYNLSSGVYFYQARIDDFIATKKMCLIK
;
A
#
# COMPACT_ATOMS: atom_id res chain seq x y z
N MET A 1 3.97 19.61 -61.43
CA MET A 1 3.88 20.37 -60.16
C MET A 1 2.79 19.75 -59.29
N LYS A 2 3.15 18.79 -58.45
CA LYS A 2 2.37 18.22 -57.32
C LYS A 2 3.15 17.02 -56.78
N LYS A 3 4.22 17.35 -56.07
CA LYS A 3 4.97 16.53 -55.10
C LYS A 3 5.50 17.55 -54.09
N VAL A 4 5.54 17.17 -52.82
CA VAL A 4 5.82 18.01 -51.64
C VAL A 4 4.58 18.72 -51.08
N LEU A 5 3.71 17.94 -50.40
CA LEU A 5 2.92 18.43 -49.26
C LEU A 5 2.31 17.22 -48.52
N THR A 6 3.13 16.34 -47.95
CA THR A 6 2.65 15.22 -47.10
C THR A 6 3.68 14.77 -46.06
N GLU A 7 4.58 15.67 -45.63
CA GLU A 7 5.50 15.45 -44.50
C GLU A 7 5.68 16.79 -43.79
N LEU A 8 4.72 17.17 -42.92
CA LEU A 8 4.88 18.33 -42.02
C LEU A 8 3.81 18.38 -40.92
N ILE A 9 3.43 17.24 -40.34
CA ILE A 9 2.65 17.18 -39.07
C ILE A 9 3.05 15.94 -38.26
N VAL A 10 4.33 15.71 -37.96
CA VAL A 10 4.78 14.75 -36.92
C VAL A 10 6.13 15.16 -36.29
N ILE A 11 6.50 16.44 -36.25
CA ILE A 11 7.71 16.89 -35.53
C ILE A 11 7.50 18.32 -35.00
N SER A 12 6.78 18.47 -33.90
CA SER A 12 6.80 19.69 -33.08
C SER A 12 6.07 19.50 -31.76
N PHE A 13 6.53 18.56 -30.92
CA PHE A 13 6.29 18.56 -29.47
C PHE A 13 7.47 17.86 -28.75
N LEU A 14 8.68 18.31 -29.05
CA LEU A 14 9.86 18.09 -28.22
C LEU A 14 10.56 19.45 -28.16
N PHE A 15 10.86 19.91 -26.93
CA PHE A 15 11.48 21.18 -26.55
C PHE A 15 10.56 22.40 -26.34
N THR A 16 10.25 22.62 -25.06
CA THR A 16 10.18 23.86 -24.26
C THR A 16 9.00 23.69 -23.28
N SER A 17 9.19 23.64 -21.96
CA SER A 17 9.91 24.60 -21.14
C SER A 17 10.85 23.94 -20.11
N GLN A 18 12.13 24.24 -20.25
CA GLN A 18 12.95 24.48 -19.08
C GLN A 18 12.36 25.71 -18.38
N THR A 19 11.75 25.50 -17.24
CA THR A 19 11.70 26.53 -16.20
C THR A 19 12.30 25.92 -14.96
N THR A 20 13.54 26.32 -14.68
CA THR A 20 14.12 26.30 -13.34
C THR A 20 13.17 27.07 -12.41
N LEU A 21 12.20 26.38 -11.83
CA LEU A 21 11.38 26.89 -10.75
C LEU A 21 12.22 26.85 -9.48
N LYS A 22 12.92 27.95 -9.21
CA LYS A 22 13.25 28.34 -7.83
C LYS A 22 11.94 28.81 -7.19
N ALA A 23 11.09 27.88 -6.77
CA ALA A 23 10.02 28.19 -5.85
C ALA A 23 10.64 28.40 -4.47
N GLN A 24 10.39 29.54 -3.85
CA GLN A 24 10.80 29.80 -2.47
C GLN A 24 10.07 28.82 -1.56
N ASN A 25 10.78 27.75 -1.21
CA ASN A 25 10.44 26.82 -0.15
C ASN A 25 10.08 27.60 1.13
N LYS A 26 8.85 27.48 1.62
CA LYS A 26 8.46 27.99 2.94
C LYS A 26 9.31 27.34 4.06
N PHE A 27 9.95 26.20 3.76
CA PHE A 27 10.99 25.54 4.53
C PHE A 27 12.12 25.10 3.58
N GLY A 28 13.25 25.80 3.56
CA GLY A 28 14.29 25.78 2.50
C GLY A 28 14.88 24.45 2.01
N ASN A 29 14.47 23.30 2.53
CA ASN A 29 15.18 22.02 2.40
C ASN A 29 14.32 20.85 1.86
N ASP A 30 13.06 21.09 1.51
CA ASP A 30 12.20 20.06 0.93
C ASP A 30 12.52 19.93 -0.58
N HIS A 31 12.76 18.71 -1.02
CA HIS A 31 13.05 18.37 -2.41
C HIS A 31 11.91 17.54 -2.97
N TYR A 32 11.47 17.92 -4.17
CA TYR A 32 10.39 17.25 -4.88
C TYR A 32 10.90 16.60 -6.17
N ASN A 33 10.21 15.55 -6.57
CA ASN A 33 10.31 14.91 -7.87
C ASN A 33 8.92 14.40 -8.26
N PHE A 34 8.79 13.68 -9.35
CA PHE A 34 7.53 13.07 -9.74
C PHE A 34 7.76 11.71 -10.37
N ILE A 35 6.84 10.79 -10.09
CA ILE A 35 6.69 9.59 -10.90
C ILE A 35 5.86 9.95 -12.14
N ASP A 36 6.30 9.53 -13.31
CA ASP A 36 5.73 9.90 -14.60
C ASP A 36 5.86 8.72 -15.56
N VAL A 37 4.84 7.86 -15.54
CA VAL A 37 4.82 6.61 -16.32
C VAL A 37 3.43 6.35 -16.85
N ASN A 38 3.38 5.97 -18.13
CA ASN A 38 2.16 5.65 -18.87
C ASN A 38 1.12 6.79 -18.76
N GLU A 39 0.01 6.54 -18.08
CA GLU A 39 -1.12 7.46 -18.01
C GLU A 39 -1.08 8.39 -16.78
N LEU A 40 -0.21 8.13 -15.81
CA LEU A 40 -0.21 8.85 -14.53
C LEU A 40 1.05 9.66 -14.32
N LYS A 41 0.86 10.80 -13.65
CA LYS A 41 1.95 11.60 -13.09
C LYS A 41 1.61 11.94 -11.64
N MET A 42 2.48 11.62 -10.71
CA MET A 42 2.30 11.94 -9.29
C MET A 42 3.52 12.67 -8.73
N TRP A 43 3.30 13.84 -8.15
CA TRP A 43 4.32 14.60 -7.44
C TRP A 43 4.62 13.99 -6.07
N ILE A 44 5.91 13.92 -5.73
CA ILE A 44 6.42 13.31 -4.50
C ILE A 44 7.45 14.25 -3.88
N SER A 45 7.36 14.47 -2.57
CA SER A 45 8.33 15.24 -1.81
C SER A 45 9.00 14.37 -0.74
N ASN A 46 10.28 14.63 -0.49
CA ASN A 46 11.07 13.92 0.53
C ASN A 46 10.62 14.19 1.98
N ASN A 47 9.57 14.98 2.17
CA ASN A 47 8.90 15.25 3.44
C ASN A 47 7.62 14.40 3.63
N GLY A 48 7.44 13.33 2.86
CA GLY A 48 6.31 12.41 2.98
C GLY A 48 5.01 12.86 2.29
N SER A 49 5.01 14.03 1.61
CA SER A 49 3.90 14.47 0.78
C SER A 49 3.89 13.73 -0.56
N SER A 50 2.72 13.21 -0.94
CA SER A 50 2.42 12.73 -2.29
C SER A 50 1.25 13.50 -2.88
N SER A 51 1.10 13.41 -4.20
CA SER A 51 0.00 14.00 -4.97
C SER A 51 -0.13 15.53 -4.87
N HIS A 52 0.88 16.29 -4.42
CA HIS A 52 0.85 17.77 -4.37
C HIS A 52 1.97 18.39 -5.19
N ASN A 53 1.62 19.22 -6.17
CA ASN A 53 2.59 20.02 -6.93
C ASN A 53 2.97 21.27 -6.14
N GLN A 54 3.82 21.10 -5.13
CA GLN A 54 4.26 22.17 -4.21
C GLN A 54 4.73 23.45 -4.91
N PRO A 55 5.51 23.42 -6.01
CA PRO A 55 5.94 24.65 -6.69
C PRO A 55 4.82 25.51 -7.27
N ALA A 56 3.72 24.89 -7.70
CA ALA A 56 2.58 25.58 -8.30
C ALA A 56 1.37 25.68 -7.38
N ASP A 57 1.42 24.99 -6.23
CA ASP A 57 0.35 24.87 -5.25
C ASP A 57 -0.98 24.39 -5.87
N VAL A 58 -0.89 23.28 -6.61
CA VAL A 58 -2.03 22.63 -7.27
C VAL A 58 -1.98 21.12 -7.07
N GLY A 59 -3.07 20.44 -7.43
CA GLY A 59 -3.14 18.99 -7.42
C GLY A 59 -2.02 18.34 -8.23
N GLY A 60 -1.48 17.27 -7.65
CA GLY A 60 -0.23 16.65 -8.07
C GLY A 60 -0.36 15.21 -8.50
N LEU A 61 -1.53 14.56 -8.37
CA LEU A 61 -1.83 13.33 -9.12
C LEU A 61 -2.67 13.69 -10.34
N LEU A 62 -2.11 13.45 -11.52
CA LEU A 62 -2.69 13.81 -12.81
C LEU A 62 -2.91 12.57 -13.67
N TRP A 63 -4.01 12.56 -14.42
CA TRP A 63 -4.31 11.52 -15.41
C TRP A 63 -4.31 12.06 -16.84
N ARG A 64 -3.50 11.44 -17.69
CA ARG A 64 -3.26 11.86 -19.09
C ARG A 64 -4.31 11.38 -20.07
N SER A 65 -5.09 10.38 -19.69
CA SER A 65 -6.18 9.84 -20.50
C SER A 65 -7.47 10.66 -20.38
N GLY A 66 -7.49 11.65 -19.48
CA GLY A 66 -8.55 12.65 -19.39
C GLY A 66 -8.62 13.55 -20.63
N ILE A 67 -9.74 14.26 -20.77
CA ILE A 67 -9.97 15.20 -21.90
C ILE A 67 -8.92 16.31 -21.91
N TYR A 68 -8.46 16.71 -20.73
CA TYR A 68 -7.29 17.55 -20.55
C TYR A 68 -6.14 16.67 -20.06
N PRO A 69 -4.95 16.74 -20.71
CA PRO A 69 -3.81 15.86 -20.42
C PRO A 69 -3.20 16.03 -19.02
N ASN A 70 -3.77 16.89 -18.17
CA ASN A 70 -3.33 17.21 -16.81
C ASN A 70 -4.52 17.47 -15.86
N SER A 71 -5.64 16.75 -16.04
CA SER A 71 -6.75 16.86 -15.08
C SER A 71 -6.31 16.29 -13.74
N SER A 72 -6.55 17.03 -12.65
CA SER A 72 -6.24 16.58 -11.29
C SER A 72 -7.18 15.45 -10.88
N LEU A 73 -6.65 14.44 -10.21
CA LEU A 73 -7.42 13.40 -9.52
C LEU A 73 -7.38 13.60 -8.00
N VAL A 74 -6.26 14.11 -7.49
CA VAL A 74 -5.99 14.25 -6.06
C VAL A 74 -5.14 15.49 -5.84
N PHE A 75 -5.57 16.33 -4.90
CA PHE A 75 -4.87 17.55 -4.53
C PHE A 75 -3.59 17.29 -3.73
N GLN A 76 -3.70 16.39 -2.76
CA GLN A 76 -2.58 15.94 -1.91
C GLN A 76 -2.92 14.61 -1.20
N SER A 77 -1.89 13.88 -0.80
CA SER A 77 -2.00 12.66 0.00
C SER A 77 -0.81 12.53 0.93
N HIS A 78 -1.04 11.90 2.08
CA HIS A 78 -0.02 11.77 3.11
C HIS A 78 -0.19 10.48 3.90
N ILE A 79 0.94 9.86 4.25
CA ILE A 79 0.96 8.86 5.32
C ILE A 79 0.94 9.55 6.69
N MET A 80 0.11 9.05 7.60
CA MET A 80 -0.05 9.57 8.95
C MET A 80 -0.11 8.44 9.98
N TRP A 81 0.15 8.77 11.24
CA TRP A 81 0.05 7.84 12.35
C TRP A 81 -0.32 8.53 13.66
N ALA A 82 -0.90 7.75 14.55
CA ALA A 82 -1.10 8.15 15.93
C ALA A 82 -1.05 6.94 16.85
N GLY A 83 -0.66 7.16 18.10
CA GLY A 83 -0.59 6.11 19.12
C GLY A 83 -0.40 6.68 20.51
N ILE A 84 -0.22 5.80 21.49
CA ILE A 84 -0.17 6.16 22.91
C ILE A 84 1.23 5.89 23.47
N ILE A 85 1.82 6.91 24.09
CA ILE A 85 3.09 6.82 24.82
C ILE A 85 2.89 7.45 26.19
N ASP A 86 3.24 6.74 27.26
CA ASP A 86 3.13 7.25 28.64
C ASP A 86 1.74 7.81 29.00
N ARG A 87 0.68 7.19 28.45
CA ARG A 87 -0.75 7.60 28.58
C ARG A 87 -1.14 8.87 27.81
N GLU A 88 -0.25 9.45 27.01
CA GLU A 88 -0.58 10.53 26.10
C GLU A 88 -0.72 10.02 24.66
N ILE A 89 -1.70 10.57 23.93
CA ILE A 89 -1.76 10.43 22.49
C ILE A 89 -0.65 11.28 21.88
N LEU A 90 0.03 10.72 20.88
CA LEU A 90 0.94 11.44 20.00
C LEU A 90 0.62 11.07 18.55
N ALA A 91 0.73 12.04 17.67
CA ALA A 91 0.51 11.90 16.23
C ALA A 91 1.69 12.46 15.42
N GLY A 92 1.85 11.97 14.20
CA GLY A 92 2.88 12.37 13.24
C GLY A 92 2.51 11.98 11.80
N GLY A 93 3.44 12.19 10.87
CA GLY A 93 3.21 12.00 9.44
C GLY A 93 2.85 13.30 8.71
N GLY A 94 2.20 13.22 7.55
CA GLY A 94 1.74 14.38 6.79
C GLY A 94 0.23 14.64 6.91
N LYS A 95 -0.16 15.91 6.77
CA LYS A 95 -1.53 16.43 6.68
C LYS A 95 -1.54 17.58 5.65
N ILE A 96 -2.53 18.48 5.67
CA ILE A 96 -2.54 19.78 4.93
C ILE A 96 -1.20 20.53 5.10
N SER A 97 -0.55 20.39 6.26
CA SER A 97 0.86 20.73 6.46
C SER A 97 1.71 19.47 6.71
N ASN A 98 2.95 19.48 6.24
CA ASN A 98 3.84 18.33 6.38
C ASN A 98 4.49 18.29 7.77
N GLY A 99 4.14 17.28 8.56
CA GLY A 99 4.76 17.00 9.87
C GLY A 99 6.13 16.34 9.77
N LEU A 100 6.50 15.79 8.60
CA LEU A 100 7.80 15.15 8.39
C LEU A 100 8.82 16.09 7.75
N GLN A 101 10.10 15.75 7.97
CA GLN A 101 11.26 16.38 7.36
C GLN A 101 12.10 15.34 6.61
N ALA A 102 12.90 15.79 5.65
CA ALA A 102 13.79 14.93 4.88
C ALA A 102 14.92 14.31 5.70
N GLY A 103 15.29 13.07 5.34
CA GLY A 103 16.44 12.35 5.85
C GLY A 103 16.11 11.31 6.93
N ARG A 104 17.12 10.48 7.23
CA ARG A 104 17.05 9.41 8.22
C ARG A 104 17.27 9.92 9.65
N ILE A 105 16.96 9.07 10.63
CA ILE A 105 17.34 9.25 12.03
C ILE A 105 18.70 8.57 12.26
N LEU A 106 19.71 9.35 12.66
CA LEU A 106 21.07 8.88 12.93
C LEU A 106 21.14 8.10 14.25
N SER A 107 22.22 7.33 14.44
CA SER A 107 22.41 6.47 15.63
C SER A 107 22.37 7.20 16.98
N GLN A 108 22.51 8.53 17.00
CA GLN A 108 22.37 9.37 18.20
C GLN A 108 20.92 9.83 18.46
N GLY A 109 19.93 9.34 17.69
CA GLY A 109 18.54 9.79 17.77
C GLY A 109 18.32 11.20 17.20
N LYS A 110 19.27 11.72 16.41
CA LYS A 110 19.19 13.04 15.79
C LYS A 110 18.78 12.91 14.31
N PRO A 111 18.00 13.85 13.77
CA PRO A 111 17.72 13.86 12.35
C PRO A 111 19.00 14.16 11.56
N ASP A 112 19.12 13.59 10.37
CA ASP A 112 20.13 14.03 9.42
C ASP A 112 19.84 15.44 8.90
N GLN A 113 20.84 16.08 8.31
CA GLN A 113 20.70 17.42 7.74
C GLN A 113 19.78 17.37 6.51
N THR A 114 18.61 18.01 6.61
CA THR A 114 17.58 18.03 5.57
C THR A 114 18.07 18.53 4.21
N ALA A 115 18.94 19.54 4.20
CA ALA A 115 19.45 20.18 2.97
C ALA A 115 20.47 19.33 2.18
N ARG A 116 20.90 18.19 2.73
CA ARG A 116 21.89 17.34 2.07
C ARG A 116 21.33 16.74 0.80
N GLN A 117 22.16 16.73 -0.25
CA GLN A 117 21.81 16.08 -1.52
C GLN A 117 21.51 14.59 -1.36
N GLN A 118 22.05 13.93 -0.33
CA GLN A 118 21.74 12.53 -0.01
C GLN A 118 20.31 12.32 0.51
N ASN A 119 19.62 13.37 0.94
CA ASN A 119 18.25 13.31 1.47
C ASN A 119 17.20 13.76 0.44
N ARG A 120 17.56 13.85 -0.85
CA ARG A 120 16.64 14.15 -1.96
C ARG A 120 15.77 12.95 -2.33
N VAL A 121 14.78 13.18 -3.20
CA VAL A 121 14.05 12.10 -3.88
C VAL A 121 14.90 11.56 -5.03
N PHE A 122 15.38 10.32 -4.89
CA PHE A 122 16.07 9.60 -5.95
C PHE A 122 15.06 9.10 -6.97
N LYS A 123 15.44 9.09 -8.26
CA LYS A 123 14.60 8.61 -9.37
C LYS A 123 15.43 7.81 -10.37
N LEU A 124 14.92 6.66 -10.79
CA LEU A 124 15.48 5.80 -11.84
C LEU A 124 14.37 5.24 -12.74
N THR A 125 14.65 5.08 -14.03
CA THR A 125 13.80 4.29 -14.96
C THR A 125 14.55 3.04 -15.40
N LYS A 126 13.86 1.95 -15.71
CA LYS A 126 14.49 0.67 -16.06
C LYS A 126 15.39 0.73 -17.30
N ASP A 127 15.06 1.61 -18.25
CA ASP A 127 15.71 1.82 -19.54
C ASP A 127 16.70 3.00 -19.55
N TRP A 128 17.05 3.57 -18.39
CA TRP A 128 17.85 4.79 -18.33
C TRP A 128 19.20 4.70 -19.06
N LYS A 129 19.78 3.51 -19.13
CA LYS A 129 21.06 3.25 -19.82
C LYS A 129 20.95 3.38 -21.34
N ASP A 130 19.76 3.18 -21.90
CA ASP A 130 19.47 3.24 -23.33
C ASP A 130 19.13 4.64 -23.81
N LEU A 131 18.91 5.59 -22.88
CA LEU A 131 18.67 6.99 -23.21
C LEU A 131 19.83 7.61 -24.01
N PRO A 132 19.55 8.57 -24.91
CA PRO A 132 20.59 9.34 -25.58
C PRO A 132 21.42 10.13 -24.57
N ALA A 133 22.66 10.45 -24.94
CA ALA A 133 23.51 11.32 -24.12
C ALA A 133 22.84 12.69 -23.91
N GLY A 134 22.81 13.16 -22.67
CA GLY A 134 22.17 14.42 -22.31
C GLY A 134 21.87 14.50 -20.80
N GLU A 135 21.31 15.64 -20.39
CA GLU A 135 21.03 15.95 -18.98
C GLU A 135 20.19 14.88 -18.27
N LEU A 136 19.19 14.31 -18.96
CA LEU A 136 18.34 13.26 -18.41
C LEU A 136 19.14 11.99 -18.08
N LYS A 137 19.94 11.49 -19.04
CA LYS A 137 20.81 10.33 -18.82
C LYS A 137 21.83 10.59 -17.72
N SER A 138 22.44 11.78 -17.70
CA SER A 138 23.39 12.17 -16.65
C SER A 138 22.73 12.23 -15.26
N THR A 139 21.48 12.66 -15.18
CA THR A 139 20.71 12.70 -13.92
C THR A 139 20.44 11.29 -13.40
N TYR A 140 19.99 10.37 -14.27
CA TYR A 140 19.80 8.97 -13.89
C TYR A 140 21.11 8.28 -13.52
N GLN A 141 22.18 8.52 -14.28
CA GLN A 141 23.50 8.00 -13.96
C GLN A 141 23.98 8.48 -12.58
N LYS A 142 23.76 9.76 -12.25
CA LYS A 142 24.06 10.29 -10.92
C LYS A 142 23.24 9.60 -9.84
N ASN A 143 21.92 9.45 -10.01
CA ASN A 143 21.08 8.75 -9.04
C ASN A 143 21.46 7.28 -8.88
N PHE A 144 21.86 6.61 -9.96
CA PHE A 144 22.33 5.22 -9.93
C PHE A 144 23.63 5.10 -9.12
N ASN A 145 24.60 5.98 -9.38
CA ASN A 145 25.90 5.98 -8.69
C ASN A 145 25.79 6.37 -7.21
N GLU A 146 24.85 7.25 -6.88
CA GLU A 146 24.61 7.75 -5.52
C GLU A 146 23.48 7.03 -4.79
N TRP A 147 23.00 5.89 -5.32
CA TRP A 147 21.86 5.17 -4.75
C TRP A 147 22.11 4.83 -3.27
N PRO A 148 21.25 5.28 -2.34
CA PRO A 148 21.58 5.36 -0.91
C PRO A 148 21.22 4.08 -0.15
N VAL A 149 21.84 2.96 -0.50
CA VAL A 149 21.59 1.63 0.09
C VAL A 149 21.81 1.62 1.61
N GLU A 150 22.82 2.36 2.09
CA GLU A 150 23.11 2.53 3.52
C GLU A 150 22.01 3.25 4.31
N SER A 151 21.06 3.88 3.60
CA SER A 151 19.87 4.50 4.17
C SER A 151 18.60 3.65 3.97
N GLY A 152 18.73 2.45 3.38
CA GLY A 152 17.65 1.48 3.22
C GLY A 152 17.09 1.35 1.80
N ALA A 153 17.71 1.98 0.79
CA ALA A 153 17.24 1.89 -0.59
C ALA A 153 17.35 0.46 -1.13
N PRO A 154 16.37 -0.01 -1.92
CA PRO A 154 16.32 -1.39 -2.39
C PRO A 154 17.43 -1.67 -3.40
N TRP A 155 17.99 -2.88 -3.36
CA TRP A 155 19.13 -3.31 -4.16
C TRP A 155 19.09 -4.82 -4.42
N ILE A 156 19.74 -5.25 -5.49
CA ILE A 156 19.86 -6.65 -5.90
C ILE A 156 21.24 -7.15 -5.48
N ASP A 157 21.26 -8.13 -4.59
CA ASP A 157 22.44 -8.86 -4.19
C ASP A 157 22.79 -9.91 -5.26
N LYS A 158 23.80 -9.63 -6.08
CA LYS A 158 24.15 -10.49 -7.22
C LYS A 158 25.10 -11.62 -6.84
N ASN A 159 25.90 -11.43 -5.80
CA ASN A 159 26.86 -12.43 -5.33
C ASN A 159 26.34 -13.22 -4.09
N ASN A 160 25.17 -12.86 -3.57
CA ASN A 160 24.52 -13.43 -2.39
C ASN A 160 25.38 -13.36 -1.12
N ASP A 161 26.15 -12.27 -0.94
CA ASP A 161 26.99 -12.07 0.25
C ASP A 161 26.33 -11.20 1.33
N GLY A 162 25.16 -10.60 1.04
CA GLY A 162 24.41 -9.74 1.93
C GLY A 162 25.00 -8.35 2.14
N VAL A 163 26.01 -7.95 1.37
CA VAL A 163 26.73 -6.68 1.49
C VAL A 163 26.76 -5.96 0.15
N PHE A 164 26.08 -4.81 0.07
CA PHE A 164 26.07 -4.01 -1.15
C PHE A 164 27.47 -3.54 -1.56
N THR A 165 27.97 -4.11 -2.65
CA THR A 165 29.24 -3.78 -3.30
C THR A 165 28.96 -3.16 -4.66
N ARG A 166 29.25 -1.85 -4.83
CA ARG A 166 28.81 -1.06 -5.98
C ARG A 166 29.32 -1.56 -7.34
N GLU A 167 30.45 -2.28 -7.36
CA GLU A 167 31.03 -2.90 -8.57
C GLU A 167 30.36 -4.23 -8.96
N ILE A 168 29.62 -4.85 -8.04
CA ILE A 168 29.01 -6.18 -8.20
C ILE A 168 27.49 -6.04 -8.23
N ASP A 169 26.91 -5.39 -7.23
CA ASP A 169 25.48 -5.26 -7.01
C ASP A 169 24.89 -4.05 -7.71
N GLU A 170 23.56 -3.97 -7.74
CA GLU A 170 22.87 -2.86 -8.38
C GLU A 170 21.64 -2.39 -7.61
N PRO A 171 21.26 -1.11 -7.76
CA PRO A 171 19.94 -0.63 -7.36
C PRO A 171 18.82 -1.52 -7.91
N GLU A 172 17.87 -1.88 -7.07
CA GLU A 172 16.68 -2.62 -7.50
C GLU A 172 15.68 -1.63 -8.08
N ILE A 173 15.50 -1.67 -9.40
CA ILE A 173 14.49 -0.87 -10.10
C ILE A 173 13.21 -1.69 -10.16
N ILE A 174 12.35 -1.49 -9.15
CA ILE A 174 11.01 -2.08 -9.11
C ILE A 174 10.13 -1.35 -10.13
N GLY A 175 9.40 -2.10 -10.97
CA GLY A 175 8.59 -1.54 -12.04
C GLY A 175 9.41 -1.07 -13.24
N ASP A 176 8.91 -0.04 -13.91
CA ASP A 176 9.62 0.64 -15.01
C ASP A 176 10.14 2.01 -14.60
N GLU A 177 9.58 2.60 -13.53
CA GLU A 177 10.13 3.78 -12.86
C GLU A 177 9.98 3.64 -11.34
N ILE A 178 11.04 4.05 -10.63
CA ILE A 178 11.12 4.02 -9.17
C ILE A 178 11.58 5.38 -8.65
N LEU A 179 10.93 5.84 -7.59
CA LEU A 179 11.39 6.91 -6.72
C LEU A 179 11.67 6.36 -5.33
N TRP A 180 12.67 6.91 -4.66
CA TRP A 180 13.01 6.52 -3.29
C TRP A 180 13.48 7.69 -2.44
N TYR A 181 13.05 7.74 -1.18
CA TYR A 181 13.50 8.73 -0.19
C TYR A 181 13.30 8.25 1.25
N VAL A 182 13.88 8.99 2.21
CA VAL A 182 13.65 8.80 3.65
C VAL A 182 13.17 10.10 4.27
N SER A 183 12.23 9.99 5.20
CA SER A 183 11.71 11.10 6.01
C SER A 183 11.58 10.70 7.48
N ASN A 184 11.43 11.67 8.37
CA ASN A 184 11.23 11.45 9.80
C ASN A 184 10.43 12.57 10.47
N ASP A 185 9.93 12.32 11.69
CA ASP A 185 9.11 13.26 12.46
C ASP A 185 9.86 14.10 13.50
N LEU A 186 11.20 14.21 13.44
CA LEU A 186 11.99 14.90 14.47
C LEU A 186 11.94 16.44 14.40
N ASP A 187 11.31 17.02 13.37
CA ASP A 187 11.11 18.47 13.29
C ASP A 187 9.96 18.88 14.22
N THR A 188 10.32 19.37 15.40
CA THR A 188 9.35 19.77 16.43
C THR A 188 8.43 20.89 15.94
N ALA A 189 8.92 21.82 15.11
CA ALA A 189 8.09 22.92 14.63
C ALA A 189 7.02 22.41 13.66
N ARG A 190 7.40 21.50 12.74
CA ARG A 190 6.46 20.86 11.81
C ARG A 190 5.41 20.06 12.57
N VAL A 191 5.81 19.10 13.41
CA VAL A 191 4.88 18.24 14.16
C VAL A 191 3.95 19.05 15.07
N SER A 192 4.47 20.07 15.76
CA SER A 192 3.66 20.94 16.60
C SER A 192 2.66 21.75 15.78
N SER A 193 3.04 22.24 14.60
CA SER A 193 2.15 23.03 13.73
C SER A 193 1.09 22.20 13.01
N SER A 194 1.41 20.94 12.68
CA SER A 194 0.49 20.03 11.99
C SER A 194 -0.49 19.36 12.94
N TYR A 195 -0.06 19.05 14.16
CA TYR A 195 -0.82 18.18 15.07
C TYR A 195 -0.95 18.68 16.51
N GLY A 196 -0.25 19.76 16.90
CA GLY A 196 -0.10 20.09 18.33
C GLY A 196 0.54 18.94 19.13
N SER A 197 1.40 18.15 18.47
CA SER A 197 2.04 16.94 19.00
C SER A 197 3.54 17.17 19.24
N PHE A 198 4.21 16.15 19.77
CA PHE A 198 5.66 16.07 19.85
C PHE A 198 6.19 14.95 18.95
N PRO A 199 7.41 15.10 18.39
CA PRO A 199 8.09 14.02 17.68
C PRO A 199 8.10 12.72 18.47
N ILE A 200 7.77 11.61 17.81
CA ILE A 200 7.88 10.27 18.38
C ILE A 200 9.28 9.72 18.14
N GLY A 201 9.89 9.99 16.99
CA GLY A 201 11.13 9.37 16.53
C GLY A 201 10.86 8.23 15.56
N ILE A 202 9.93 8.45 14.63
CA ILE A 202 9.59 7.53 13.55
C ILE A 202 10.33 7.94 12.28
N GLU A 203 10.99 6.96 11.66
CA GLU A 203 11.59 7.08 10.33
C GLU A 203 10.71 6.34 9.32
N VAL A 204 10.53 6.92 8.14
CA VAL A 204 9.79 6.32 7.03
C VAL A 204 10.69 6.29 5.79
N GLN A 205 10.97 5.10 5.31
CA GLN A 205 11.64 4.86 4.03
C GLN A 205 10.56 4.55 2.99
N THR A 206 10.45 5.41 1.98
CA THR A 206 9.37 5.34 1.00
C THR A 206 9.92 4.94 -0.36
N THR A 207 9.35 3.88 -0.92
CA THR A 207 9.55 3.46 -2.31
C THR A 207 8.28 3.73 -3.09
N VAL A 208 8.34 4.54 -4.14
CA VAL A 208 7.23 4.77 -5.06
C VAL A 208 7.58 4.15 -6.40
N PHE A 209 6.69 3.35 -6.98
CA PHE A 209 6.96 2.70 -8.27
C PHE A 209 5.71 2.52 -9.12
N ALA A 210 5.92 2.42 -10.43
CA ALA A 210 4.86 2.22 -11.42
C ALA A 210 5.39 1.45 -12.62
N PHE A 211 4.46 0.93 -13.44
CA PHE A 211 4.78 0.10 -14.59
C PHE A 211 4.29 0.77 -15.88
N ASN A 212 5.11 0.70 -16.92
CA ASN A 212 4.74 1.14 -18.25
C ASN A 212 4.00 0.01 -18.98
N ARG A 213 2.68 -0.10 -18.77
CA ARG A 213 1.85 -1.17 -19.33
C ARG A 213 0.55 -0.59 -19.87
N THR A 214 -0.09 -1.30 -20.80
CA THR A 214 -1.40 -0.92 -21.36
C THR A 214 -2.59 -1.49 -20.57
N ASN A 215 -2.34 -2.34 -19.57
CA ASN A 215 -3.37 -2.89 -18.68
C ASN A 215 -3.47 -2.07 -17.39
N VAL A 216 -4.18 -2.57 -16.37
CA VAL A 216 -4.39 -1.90 -15.08
C VAL A 216 -3.11 -1.38 -14.41
N LEU A 217 -1.95 -2.01 -14.62
CA LEU A 217 -0.67 -1.54 -14.07
C LEU A 217 -0.25 -0.18 -14.63
N GLY A 218 -0.69 0.16 -15.84
CA GLY A 218 -0.44 1.45 -16.47
C GLY A 218 -1.19 2.62 -15.84
N ARG A 219 -2.18 2.33 -15.00
CA ARG A 219 -3.03 3.28 -14.28
C ARG A 219 -3.02 3.03 -12.77
N THR A 220 -1.90 2.49 -12.30
CA THR A 220 -1.65 2.23 -10.88
C THR A 220 -0.28 2.78 -10.48
N ILE A 221 -0.24 3.50 -9.36
CA ILE A 221 1.01 3.86 -8.68
C ILE A 221 1.03 3.16 -7.33
N PHE A 222 2.20 2.60 -6.98
CA PHE A 222 2.41 1.92 -5.72
C PHE A 222 3.28 2.77 -4.80
N GLU A 223 2.85 2.93 -3.56
CA GLU A 223 3.64 3.54 -2.49
C GLU A 223 3.86 2.49 -1.40
N LYS A 224 5.13 2.12 -1.20
CA LYS A 224 5.58 1.21 -0.15
C LYS A 224 6.30 2.00 0.92
N TYR A 225 5.77 1.91 2.14
CA TYR A 225 6.27 2.59 3.33
C TYR A 225 6.88 1.56 4.28
N LYS A 226 8.19 1.65 4.50
CA LYS A 226 8.86 0.95 5.58
C LYS A 226 9.03 1.90 6.76
N ILE A 227 8.31 1.63 7.82
CA ILE A 227 8.14 2.53 8.97
C ILE A 227 8.90 1.93 10.14
N ILE A 228 9.76 2.71 10.78
CA ILE A 228 10.71 2.23 11.78
C ILE A 228 10.58 3.07 13.04
N ASN A 229 10.36 2.44 14.18
CA ASN A 229 10.42 3.11 15.47
C ASN A 229 11.89 3.25 15.88
N LYS A 230 12.47 4.42 15.67
CA LYS A 230 13.86 4.73 16.07
C LYS A 230 13.93 5.38 17.46
N SER A 231 12.80 5.53 18.13
CA SER A 231 12.72 6.03 19.49
C SER A 231 13.14 4.95 20.50
N ASN A 232 13.23 5.34 21.77
CA ASN A 232 13.44 4.42 22.89
C ASN A 232 12.13 4.05 23.62
N LYS A 233 10.96 4.40 23.05
CA LYS A 233 9.65 4.15 23.65
C LYS A 233 8.80 3.24 22.78
N THR A 234 8.02 2.37 23.41
CA THR A 234 6.99 1.60 22.71
C THR A 234 5.78 2.49 22.46
N VAL A 235 5.36 2.61 21.21
CA VAL A 235 4.08 3.23 20.86
C VAL A 235 2.98 2.19 21.01
N GLN A 236 2.11 2.36 22.00
CA GLN A 236 0.99 1.45 22.23
C GLN A 236 -0.20 1.85 21.36
N LYS A 237 -1.00 0.88 20.93
CA LYS A 237 -2.18 1.13 20.09
C LYS A 237 -1.88 2.08 18.92
N MET A 238 -0.79 1.81 18.20
CA MET A 238 -0.43 2.55 17.02
C MET A 238 -1.39 2.23 15.88
N TYR A 239 -1.90 3.29 15.26
CA TYR A 239 -2.62 3.26 14.01
C TYR A 239 -1.78 3.96 12.94
N ILE A 240 -1.85 3.46 11.72
CA ILE A 240 -1.24 4.06 10.53
C ILE A 240 -2.34 4.21 9.50
N GLY A 241 -2.28 5.27 8.69
CA GLY A 241 -3.23 5.46 7.62
C GLY A 241 -2.75 6.39 6.54
N VAL A 242 -3.58 6.53 5.50
CA VAL A 242 -3.43 7.52 4.44
C VAL A 242 -4.54 8.53 4.56
N LEU A 243 -4.17 9.80 4.68
CA LEU A 243 -5.06 10.93 4.42
C LEU A 243 -4.98 11.25 2.93
N SER A 244 -6.13 11.36 2.28
CA SER A 244 -6.23 11.86 0.92
C SER A 244 -7.22 13.00 0.82
N ASP A 245 -6.86 13.99 0.01
CA ASP A 245 -7.65 15.14 -0.42
C ASP A 245 -7.96 14.95 -1.91
N PRO A 246 -8.90 14.05 -2.25
CA PRO A 246 -9.31 13.90 -3.62
C PRO A 246 -9.97 15.19 -4.11
N ASP A 247 -9.50 15.65 -5.27
CA ASP A 247 -10.11 16.70 -6.08
C ASP A 247 -10.29 16.03 -7.45
N LEU A 248 -11.31 15.17 -7.56
CA LEU A 248 -11.47 14.28 -8.72
C LEU A 248 -12.02 15.06 -9.91
N GLY A 249 -11.15 15.85 -10.54
CA GLY A 249 -11.56 16.86 -11.50
C GLY A 249 -12.16 18.05 -10.75
N TYR A 250 -13.48 18.17 -10.77
CA TYR A 250 -14.23 19.21 -10.09
C TYR A 250 -14.57 18.78 -8.66
N LEU A 251 -13.82 19.30 -7.70
CA LEU A 251 -14.00 18.96 -6.28
C LEU A 251 -15.42 19.16 -5.72
N GLU A 252 -16.32 19.91 -6.36
CA GLU A 252 -17.66 20.17 -5.79
C GLU A 252 -18.70 19.10 -6.12
N ASP A 253 -18.37 18.09 -6.94
CA ASP A 253 -19.25 16.96 -7.22
C ASP A 253 -18.68 15.61 -6.75
N ASP A 254 -17.79 15.62 -5.75
CA ASP A 254 -17.17 14.41 -5.23
C ASP A 254 -17.99 13.71 -4.13
N TYR A 255 -18.07 12.39 -4.26
CA TYR A 255 -18.44 11.44 -3.21
C TYR A 255 -17.28 10.50 -2.90
N ILE A 256 -17.31 9.91 -1.71
CA ILE A 256 -16.32 8.95 -1.23
C ILE A 256 -16.97 7.72 -0.60
N GLY A 257 -16.20 6.64 -0.48
CA GLY A 257 -16.61 5.43 0.21
C GLY A 257 -15.46 4.49 0.50
N CYS A 258 -15.77 3.36 1.14
CA CYS A 258 -14.82 2.28 1.32
C CYS A 258 -15.41 0.91 0.98
N ASP A 259 -14.55 -0.02 0.58
CA ASP A 259 -14.88 -1.43 0.38
C ASP A 259 -13.97 -2.28 1.28
N THR A 260 -14.57 -2.87 2.29
CA THR A 260 -13.87 -3.60 3.35
C THR A 260 -13.32 -4.95 2.89
N LEU A 261 -13.96 -5.57 1.89
CA LEU A 261 -13.52 -6.84 1.32
C LEU A 261 -12.31 -6.65 0.42
N LEU A 262 -12.16 -5.45 -0.15
CA LEU A 262 -11.05 -5.07 -1.01
C LEU A 262 -9.98 -4.24 -0.29
N ASN A 263 -10.14 -3.99 1.01
CA ASN A 263 -9.27 -3.09 1.80
C ASN A 263 -9.07 -1.72 1.12
N MET A 264 -10.13 -1.15 0.57
CA MET A 264 -10.05 0.00 -0.34
C MET A 264 -10.87 1.20 0.16
N ALA A 265 -10.34 2.42 -0.03
CA ALA A 265 -11.14 3.65 -0.07
C ALA A 265 -11.20 4.17 -1.50
N TYR A 266 -12.25 4.92 -1.84
CA TYR A 266 -12.39 5.46 -3.19
C TYR A 266 -13.15 6.79 -3.21
N CYS A 267 -12.90 7.57 -4.26
CA CYS A 267 -13.62 8.80 -4.60
C CYS A 267 -14.19 8.68 -6.02
N TYR A 268 -15.40 9.18 -6.23
CA TYR A 268 -16.14 9.13 -7.49
C TYR A 268 -17.08 10.33 -7.61
N ASN A 269 -17.38 10.76 -8.83
CA ASN A 269 -18.31 11.86 -9.05
C ASN A 269 -19.75 11.47 -8.72
N ALA A 270 -20.51 12.41 -8.20
CA ALA A 270 -21.92 12.25 -7.82
C ALA A 270 -22.84 12.05 -9.03
N ASP A 271 -22.46 12.59 -10.18
CA ASP A 271 -23.15 12.40 -11.44
C ASP A 271 -22.15 12.16 -12.59
N ASN A 272 -22.66 12.14 -13.82
CA ASN A 272 -21.86 11.93 -15.02
C ASN A 272 -21.21 13.21 -15.56
N ASN A 273 -21.24 14.34 -14.86
CA ASN A 273 -20.78 15.62 -15.39
C ASN A 273 -19.76 16.30 -14.48
N ASP A 274 -18.50 16.01 -14.76
CA ASP A 274 -17.35 16.58 -14.06
C ASP A 274 -16.92 17.96 -14.61
N ASN A 275 -17.89 18.87 -14.81
CA ASN A 275 -17.72 20.30 -15.11
C ASN A 275 -16.55 20.74 -16.05
N ASN A 276 -16.32 19.97 -17.13
CA ASN A 276 -15.24 20.10 -18.12
C ASN A 276 -13.87 19.49 -17.77
N ASN A 277 -13.65 18.78 -16.68
CA ASN A 277 -12.42 18.01 -16.47
C ASN A 277 -12.50 16.66 -17.21
N PHE A 278 -13.37 15.74 -16.76
CA PHE A 278 -13.57 14.41 -17.34
C PHE A 278 -14.89 14.24 -18.15
N LYS A 279 -15.75 15.27 -18.21
CA LYS A 279 -17.07 15.28 -18.92
C LYS A 279 -17.96 14.08 -18.56
N THR A 280 -18.48 13.35 -19.56
CA THR A 280 -19.68 12.48 -19.48
C THR A 280 -19.45 11.08 -18.87
N ASN A 281 -18.19 10.74 -18.57
CA ASN A 281 -17.79 9.45 -18.02
C ASN A 281 -16.62 9.67 -17.04
N PRO A 282 -16.87 10.31 -15.89
CA PRO A 282 -15.81 10.60 -14.94
C PRO A 282 -15.14 9.31 -14.42
N PRO A 283 -13.85 9.36 -14.09
CA PRO A 283 -13.16 8.25 -13.47
C PRO A 283 -13.59 8.03 -12.02
N CYS A 284 -13.05 6.99 -11.42
CA CYS A 284 -13.03 6.74 -9.98
C CYS A 284 -11.57 6.52 -9.57
N ILE A 285 -11.17 7.10 -8.43
CA ILE A 285 -9.83 6.92 -7.86
C ILE A 285 -9.92 6.11 -6.58
N GLY A 286 -9.11 5.05 -6.48
CA GLY A 286 -9.08 4.14 -5.33
C GLY A 286 -7.71 4.07 -4.67
N TYR A 287 -7.72 3.93 -3.34
CA TYR A 287 -6.57 3.63 -2.49
C TYR A 287 -6.76 2.24 -1.90
N VAL A 288 -6.00 1.26 -2.39
CA VAL A 288 -6.05 -0.13 -1.95
C VAL A 288 -4.91 -0.40 -0.97
N LEU A 289 -5.24 -0.81 0.26
CA LEU A 289 -4.27 -1.31 1.23
C LEU A 289 -3.89 -2.74 0.86
N LEU A 290 -2.86 -2.87 0.03
CA LEU A 290 -2.35 -4.16 -0.45
C LEU A 290 -1.67 -4.97 0.64
N GLN A 291 -1.07 -4.27 1.61
CA GLN A 291 -0.42 -4.86 2.77
C GLN A 291 -0.41 -3.84 3.91
N GLY A 292 -0.95 -4.21 5.07
CA GLY A 292 -0.82 -3.41 6.28
C GLY A 292 0.20 -3.96 7.27
N PRO A 293 0.32 -3.30 8.44
CA PRO A 293 1.23 -3.68 9.52
C PRO A 293 1.00 -5.12 9.97
N ILE A 294 2.06 -5.77 10.44
CA ILE A 294 1.95 -7.12 10.99
C ILE A 294 1.65 -7.10 12.48
N VAL A 295 0.80 -8.01 12.92
CA VAL A 295 0.55 -8.31 14.34
C VAL A 295 0.71 -9.79 14.60
N LYS A 296 1.07 -10.13 15.85
CA LYS A 296 1.12 -11.52 16.28
C LYS A 296 -0.30 -12.10 16.26
N SER A 297 -0.47 -13.25 15.63
CA SER A 297 -1.75 -13.98 15.57
C SER A 297 -1.65 -15.27 16.38
N ASN A 298 -2.73 -15.65 17.07
CA ASN A 298 -2.83 -16.94 17.78
C ASN A 298 -3.31 -18.08 16.87
N SER A 299 -3.31 -17.85 15.56
CA SER A 299 -3.70 -18.80 14.52
C SER A 299 -2.49 -19.08 13.63
N ASN A 300 -2.45 -20.23 12.95
CA ASN A 300 -1.40 -20.61 11.99
C ASN A 300 -1.39 -19.72 10.72
N LYS A 301 -1.71 -18.42 10.85
CA LYS A 301 -1.64 -17.41 9.81
C LYS A 301 -0.18 -17.06 9.52
N THR A 302 0.00 -16.50 8.36
CA THR A 302 1.29 -16.02 7.89
C THR A 302 1.19 -14.56 7.47
N ALA A 303 2.22 -13.78 7.76
CA ALA A 303 2.35 -12.39 7.32
C ALA A 303 3.62 -12.19 6.50
N TYR A 304 3.57 -11.29 5.53
CA TYR A 304 4.75 -10.87 4.77
C TYR A 304 5.27 -9.54 5.28
N ILE A 305 6.58 -9.46 5.49
CA ILE A 305 7.28 -8.21 5.85
C ILE A 305 8.75 -8.30 5.44
N ASN A 306 9.33 -7.20 4.94
CA ASN A 306 10.77 -7.11 4.65
C ASN A 306 11.30 -8.28 3.79
N GLY A 307 10.55 -8.71 2.77
CA GLY A 307 11.01 -9.75 1.86
C GLY A 307 10.80 -11.20 2.34
N ARG A 308 10.17 -11.43 3.50
CA ARG A 308 10.02 -12.77 4.08
C ARG A 308 8.64 -13.02 4.68
N TRP A 309 8.28 -14.29 4.76
CA TRP A 309 7.08 -14.78 5.44
C TRP A 309 7.37 -15.07 6.92
N LEU A 310 6.44 -14.70 7.79
CA LEU A 310 6.46 -15.01 9.22
C LEU A 310 5.24 -15.84 9.57
N THR A 311 5.44 -16.95 10.29
CA THR A 311 4.37 -17.76 10.89
C THR A 311 3.91 -17.14 12.21
N ASP A 312 2.65 -17.36 12.59
CA ASP A 312 2.02 -16.80 13.81
C ASP A 312 1.89 -15.27 13.78
N TYR A 313 1.85 -14.70 12.58
CA TYR A 313 1.57 -13.29 12.33
C TYR A 313 0.49 -13.15 11.26
N GLU A 314 -0.18 -12.00 11.25
CA GLU A 314 -1.07 -11.59 10.17
C GLU A 314 -0.81 -10.13 9.77
N ASN A 315 -0.92 -9.83 8.48
CA ASN A 315 -0.99 -8.45 8.01
C ASN A 315 -2.40 -7.91 8.29
N LEU A 316 -2.48 -6.74 8.93
CA LEU A 316 -3.75 -6.06 9.16
C LEU A 316 -4.28 -5.47 7.84
N GLY A 317 -5.55 -5.73 7.54
CA GLY A 317 -6.29 -5.05 6.48
C GLY A 317 -6.80 -3.68 6.90
N LEU A 318 -7.80 -3.19 6.18
CA LEU A 318 -8.55 -1.98 6.51
C LEU A 318 -9.30 -2.17 7.83
N LYS A 319 -9.15 -1.23 8.77
CA LYS A 319 -9.79 -1.29 10.10
C LYS A 319 -10.65 -0.09 10.42
N SER A 320 -10.38 1.04 9.78
CA SER A 320 -11.25 2.20 9.84
C SER A 320 -11.29 2.96 8.53
N PHE A 321 -12.40 3.66 8.33
CA PHE A 321 -12.54 4.66 7.30
C PHE A 321 -13.32 5.83 7.87
N THR A 322 -12.74 7.01 7.83
CA THR A 322 -13.40 8.26 8.26
C THR A 322 -13.25 9.31 7.18
N TYR A 323 -14.15 10.29 7.20
CA TYR A 323 -14.15 11.38 6.24
C TYR A 323 -14.23 12.74 6.92
N ILE A 324 -13.78 13.76 6.20
CA ILE A 324 -13.82 15.16 6.59
C ILE A 324 -14.39 15.93 5.42
N ILE A 325 -15.44 16.70 5.66
CA ILE A 325 -16.05 17.61 4.69
C ILE A 325 -15.59 19.03 5.04
N ARG A 326 -15.44 19.90 4.02
CA ARG A 326 -15.04 21.33 4.15
C ARG A 326 -15.48 21.96 5.49
N PRO A 327 -14.60 22.73 6.12
CA PRO A 327 -14.34 22.60 7.54
C PRO A 327 -15.56 23.04 8.36
N ASP A 328 -16.26 22.06 8.91
CA ASP A 328 -17.09 22.28 10.10
C ASP A 328 -16.24 22.59 11.35
N PHE A 329 -14.92 22.81 11.19
CA PHE A 329 -13.98 23.03 12.28
C PHE A 329 -13.25 24.37 12.21
N PRO A 330 -13.14 25.09 13.34
CA PRO A 330 -12.22 26.20 13.45
C PRO A 330 -10.78 25.66 13.27
N ILE A 331 -10.07 26.25 12.31
CA ILE A 331 -8.65 26.03 11.96
C ILE A 331 -7.69 26.06 13.18
N GLU A 332 -8.16 26.51 14.35
CA GLU A 332 -7.40 26.66 15.58
C GLU A 332 -7.36 25.42 16.49
N GLN A 333 -8.10 24.33 16.18
CA GLN A 333 -8.23 23.15 17.05
C GLN A 333 -7.54 21.87 16.55
N TYR A 334 -6.57 21.95 15.63
CA TYR A 334 -5.86 20.74 15.18
C TYR A 334 -5.03 20.10 16.31
N HIS A 335 -5.55 18.98 16.83
CA HIS A 335 -5.01 18.25 17.97
C HIS A 335 -4.74 16.79 17.60
N LYS A 336 -3.59 16.29 18.06
CA LYS A 336 -3.13 14.89 17.97
C LYS A 336 -4.21 13.86 18.32
N ASP A 337 -5.13 14.22 19.21
CA ASP A 337 -6.26 13.38 19.62
C ASP A 337 -7.23 13.13 18.46
N MET A 338 -7.54 14.15 17.65
CA MET A 338 -8.43 14.00 16.50
C MET A 338 -7.85 13.05 15.45
N GLU A 339 -6.54 13.12 15.21
CA GLU A 339 -5.90 12.19 14.27
C GLU A 339 -5.94 10.74 14.75
N TYR A 340 -5.74 10.56 16.06
CA TYR A 340 -5.94 9.26 16.68
C TYR A 340 -7.38 8.77 16.55
N PHE A 341 -8.37 9.66 16.67
CA PHE A 341 -9.77 9.32 16.50
C PHE A 341 -10.11 8.93 15.07
N TYR A 342 -9.72 9.73 14.07
CA TYR A 342 -9.94 9.41 12.66
C TYR A 342 -9.27 8.09 12.26
N LEU A 343 -8.00 7.91 12.62
CA LEU A 343 -7.29 6.65 12.39
C LEU A 343 -7.89 5.45 13.11
N ASN A 344 -8.69 5.67 14.15
CA ASN A 344 -9.42 4.64 14.89
C ASN A 344 -10.91 4.58 14.52
N GLY A 345 -11.37 5.22 13.44
CA GLY A 345 -12.77 5.10 13.01
C GLY A 345 -13.75 5.79 13.95
N LEU A 346 -13.34 6.88 14.59
CA LEU A 346 -14.16 7.68 15.50
C LEU A 346 -14.41 9.06 14.88
N GLN A 347 -15.44 9.72 15.37
CA GLN A 347 -15.66 11.13 15.07
C GLN A 347 -14.53 11.99 15.65
N TRP A 348 -14.41 13.22 15.16
CA TRP A 348 -13.40 14.21 15.59
C TRP A 348 -13.36 14.45 17.10
N ASN A 349 -14.45 14.23 17.82
CA ASN A 349 -14.56 14.39 19.28
C ASN A 349 -14.35 13.09 20.07
N GLY A 350 -13.96 12.00 19.39
CA GLY A 350 -13.76 10.68 19.98
C GLY A 350 -15.05 9.86 20.16
N ASN A 351 -16.21 10.39 19.78
CA ASN A 351 -17.46 9.63 19.81
C ASN A 351 -17.46 8.53 18.73
N PRO A 352 -18.18 7.41 18.96
CA PRO A 352 -18.37 6.39 17.94
C PRO A 352 -19.08 6.97 16.71
N ILE A 353 -18.74 6.44 15.54
CA ILE A 353 -19.53 6.67 14.33
C ILE A 353 -20.73 5.73 14.37
N ILE A 354 -21.90 6.27 14.05
CA ILE A 354 -23.16 5.53 14.02
C ILE A 354 -23.57 5.40 12.56
N ASP A 355 -23.81 4.18 12.09
CA ASP A 355 -24.40 3.94 10.79
C ASP A 355 -25.85 4.46 10.80
N PRO A 356 -26.21 5.43 9.95
CA PRO A 356 -27.51 6.09 9.99
C PRO A 356 -28.67 5.17 9.57
N LEU A 357 -28.40 4.03 8.93
CA LEU A 357 -29.44 3.15 8.42
C LEU A 357 -29.91 2.11 9.44
N ASN A 358 -29.02 1.71 10.35
CA ASN A 358 -29.30 0.66 11.34
C ASN A 358 -29.03 1.10 12.79
N ASN A 359 -28.44 2.29 12.99
CA ASN A 359 -28.10 2.87 14.29
C ASN A 359 -27.08 2.04 15.10
N GLU A 360 -26.25 1.24 14.43
CA GLU A 360 -25.15 0.48 15.02
C GLU A 360 -23.84 1.29 15.02
N VAL A 361 -22.97 1.00 15.98
CA VAL A 361 -21.62 1.58 16.04
C VAL A 361 -20.74 0.93 14.97
N THR A 362 -20.01 1.75 14.21
CA THR A 362 -19.03 1.28 13.22
C THR A 362 -17.72 2.07 13.30
N HIS A 363 -16.63 1.47 12.83
CA HIS A 363 -15.36 2.15 12.58
C HIS A 363 -15.14 2.47 11.10
N LEU A 364 -16.06 2.04 10.25
CA LEU A 364 -15.98 2.07 8.80
C LEU A 364 -17.18 2.85 8.27
N SER A 365 -17.01 4.16 8.13
CA SER A 365 -18.01 5.00 7.49
C SER A 365 -18.21 4.61 6.04
N LEU A 366 -19.40 4.84 5.49
CA LEU A 366 -19.64 4.76 4.04
C LEU A 366 -19.17 3.43 3.41
N ALA A 367 -19.38 2.33 4.13
CA ALA A 367 -18.97 0.97 3.74
C ALA A 367 -20.02 0.22 2.89
N GLY A 368 -21.08 0.93 2.46
CA GLY A 368 -22.08 0.44 1.53
C GLY A 368 -21.58 0.38 0.09
N ASP A 369 -22.44 -0.11 -0.79
CA ASP A 369 -22.15 -0.33 -2.20
C ASP A 369 -23.05 0.52 -3.10
N PRO A 370 -22.54 1.64 -3.65
CA PRO A 370 -23.29 2.48 -4.58
C PRO A 370 -23.73 1.75 -5.86
N VAL A 371 -22.97 0.75 -6.30
CA VAL A 371 -23.27 0.00 -7.54
C VAL A 371 -24.53 -0.84 -7.36
N ASN A 372 -24.62 -1.53 -6.23
CA ASN A 372 -25.76 -2.40 -5.90
C ASN A 372 -26.85 -1.68 -5.10
N LYS A 373 -26.62 -0.43 -4.72
CA LYS A 373 -27.50 0.39 -3.88
C LYS A 373 -27.82 -0.27 -2.54
N THR A 374 -26.80 -0.79 -1.86
CA THR A 374 -26.95 -1.47 -0.56
C THR A 374 -26.09 -0.84 0.54
N GLY A 375 -26.61 -0.83 1.76
CA GLY A 375 -25.88 -0.31 2.92
C GLY A 375 -25.69 1.22 2.88
N TRP A 376 -24.81 1.71 3.75
CA TRP A 376 -24.56 3.14 3.93
C TRP A 376 -23.50 3.64 2.94
N PHE A 377 -23.93 4.44 1.96
CA PHE A 377 -23.08 5.14 0.99
C PHE A 377 -23.65 6.54 0.69
N GLU A 378 -22.86 7.45 0.12
CA GLU A 378 -23.32 8.84 -0.12
C GLU A 378 -24.39 8.94 -1.23
N GLY A 379 -25.19 10.01 -1.19
CA GLY A 379 -26.31 10.21 -2.12
C GLY A 379 -27.54 9.37 -1.75
N GLU A 380 -28.02 8.52 -2.66
CA GLU A 380 -29.24 7.72 -2.45
C GLU A 380 -29.16 6.78 -1.23
N GLY A 381 -27.95 6.31 -0.88
CA GLY A 381 -27.69 5.45 0.29
C GLY A 381 -27.69 6.19 1.62
N TRP A 382 -27.75 7.53 1.59
CA TRP A 382 -27.83 8.37 2.77
C TRP A 382 -28.58 9.67 2.44
N PRO A 383 -29.93 9.64 2.35
CA PRO A 383 -30.72 10.79 1.91
C PRO A 383 -30.64 12.03 2.80
N GLU A 384 -30.30 11.86 4.09
CA GLU A 384 -30.05 12.95 5.04
C GLU A 384 -28.56 13.33 5.12
N GLY A 385 -27.74 12.72 4.26
CA GLY A 385 -26.32 12.99 4.16
C GLY A 385 -26.00 14.35 3.55
N PRO A 386 -24.73 14.74 3.61
CA PRO A 386 -24.25 15.96 2.99
C PRO A 386 -24.28 15.84 1.46
N GLU A 387 -24.57 16.96 0.80
CA GLU A 387 -24.45 17.10 -0.65
C GLU A 387 -23.01 16.79 -1.11
N PRO A 388 -22.81 16.35 -2.37
CA PRO A 388 -21.48 16.12 -2.91
C PRO A 388 -20.65 17.40 -2.87
N GLY A 389 -19.34 17.23 -2.85
CA GLY A 389 -18.45 18.35 -2.61
C GLY A 389 -17.10 17.93 -2.11
N ASP A 390 -16.27 18.91 -1.81
CA ASP A 390 -14.87 18.73 -1.45
C ASP A 390 -14.68 17.79 -0.24
N ARG A 391 -14.12 16.61 -0.49
CA ARG A 391 -13.96 15.50 0.45
C ARG A 391 -12.52 15.33 0.87
N ARG A 392 -12.31 14.94 2.13
CA ARG A 392 -11.08 14.27 2.56
C ARG A 392 -11.44 12.93 3.17
N MET A 393 -10.58 11.95 2.95
CA MET A 393 -10.74 10.60 3.45
C MET A 393 -9.50 10.13 4.20
N VAL A 394 -9.72 9.36 5.26
CA VAL A 394 -8.68 8.71 6.05
C VAL A 394 -8.91 7.21 6.02
N LEU A 395 -7.97 6.50 5.42
CA LEU A 395 -7.92 5.04 5.41
C LEU A 395 -7.03 4.57 6.57
N GLY A 396 -7.57 3.89 7.58
CA GLY A 396 -6.83 3.51 8.79
C GLY A 396 -6.65 2.00 8.97
N THR A 397 -5.47 1.60 9.47
CA THR A 397 -5.15 0.23 9.88
C THR A 397 -4.43 0.22 11.23
N GLY A 398 -4.64 -0.84 12.01
CA GLY A 398 -4.23 -0.94 13.40
C GLY A 398 -5.34 -1.55 14.30
N PRO A 399 -5.20 -1.50 15.62
CA PRO A 399 -4.00 -1.10 16.35
C PRO A 399 -2.93 -2.19 16.36
N PHE A 400 -1.68 -1.78 16.56
CA PHE A 400 -0.59 -2.66 16.96
C PHE A 400 0.32 -1.98 18.00
N ASN A 401 1.16 -2.73 18.70
CA ASN A 401 2.19 -2.15 19.57
C ASN A 401 3.50 -2.05 18.78
N PHE A 402 4.12 -0.87 18.79
CA PHE A 402 5.31 -0.59 18.00
C PHE A 402 6.51 -0.39 18.92
N ALA A 403 7.29 -1.44 19.18
CA ALA A 403 8.40 -1.38 20.13
C ALA A 403 9.62 -0.64 19.53
N PRO A 404 10.55 -0.16 20.37
CA PRO A 404 11.82 0.40 19.90
C PRO A 404 12.57 -0.55 18.97
N GLY A 405 12.96 -0.05 17.80
CA GLY A 405 13.67 -0.82 16.77
C GLY A 405 12.76 -1.67 15.87
N ASP A 406 11.47 -1.81 16.20
CA ASP A 406 10.53 -2.53 15.34
C ASP A 406 10.39 -1.83 13.98
N THR A 407 10.03 -2.63 12.98
CA THR A 407 9.74 -2.17 11.62
C THR A 407 8.38 -2.71 11.19
N GLN A 408 7.60 -1.86 10.54
CA GLN A 408 6.35 -2.21 9.87
C GLN A 408 6.44 -1.87 8.39
N GLU A 409 5.64 -2.54 7.57
CA GLU A 409 5.56 -2.29 6.14
C GLU A 409 4.10 -2.08 5.74
N VAL A 410 3.82 -0.97 5.08
CA VAL A 410 2.50 -0.62 4.53
C VAL A 410 2.64 -0.40 3.04
N VAL A 411 1.80 -1.02 2.23
CA VAL A 411 1.79 -0.84 0.78
C VAL A 411 0.40 -0.42 0.33
N ILE A 412 0.36 0.71 -0.37
CA ILE A 412 -0.85 1.31 -0.93
C ILE A 412 -0.72 1.32 -2.44
N ALA A 413 -1.76 0.89 -3.15
CA ALA A 413 -1.92 1.14 -4.57
C ALA A 413 -2.97 2.21 -4.80
N THR A 414 -2.58 3.26 -5.52
CA THR A 414 -3.48 4.29 -6.03
C THR A 414 -3.87 3.92 -7.45
N ILE A 415 -5.14 3.57 -7.66
CA ILE A 415 -5.67 3.01 -8.91
C ILE A 415 -6.69 3.99 -9.50
N VAL A 416 -6.54 4.33 -10.77
CA VAL A 416 -7.56 5.08 -11.53
C VAL A 416 -8.34 4.09 -12.37
N ALA A 417 -9.66 4.13 -12.32
CA ALA A 417 -10.54 3.37 -13.20
C ALA A 417 -11.56 4.29 -13.87
N GLN A 418 -12.05 3.91 -15.04
CA GLN A 418 -13.10 4.64 -15.74
C GLN A 418 -14.03 3.63 -16.39
N GLY A 419 -15.33 3.79 -16.12
CA GLY A 419 -16.40 3.01 -16.71
C GLY A 419 -17.18 3.80 -17.76
N LYS A 420 -18.37 3.32 -18.07
CA LYS A 420 -19.33 3.99 -18.96
C LYS A 420 -19.97 5.22 -18.32
N ASP A 421 -20.08 5.22 -17.00
CA ASP A 421 -20.65 6.27 -16.17
C ASP A 421 -19.95 6.27 -14.80
N ASN A 422 -20.31 7.23 -13.94
CA ASN A 422 -19.72 7.43 -12.61
C ASN A 422 -19.88 6.21 -11.68
N ILE A 423 -20.96 5.44 -11.83
CA ILE A 423 -21.21 4.23 -11.02
C ILE A 423 -20.47 3.02 -11.61
N ASP A 424 -20.46 2.87 -12.93
CA ASP A 424 -19.69 1.83 -13.63
C ASP A 424 -18.17 1.99 -13.39
N ALA A 425 -17.69 3.22 -13.19
CA ALA A 425 -16.30 3.47 -12.79
C ALA A 425 -15.93 2.80 -11.45
N ILE A 426 -16.87 2.69 -10.50
CA ILE A 426 -16.68 1.96 -9.25
C ILE A 426 -16.59 0.45 -9.52
N THR A 427 -17.43 -0.08 -10.42
CA THR A 427 -17.38 -1.49 -10.83
C THR A 427 -16.02 -1.84 -11.41
N GLU A 428 -15.51 -1.01 -12.33
CA GLU A 428 -14.17 -1.19 -12.90
C GLU A 428 -13.08 -1.09 -11.83
N LEU A 429 -13.15 -0.09 -10.94
CA LEU A 429 -12.20 0.06 -9.84
C LEU A 429 -12.14 -1.19 -8.94
N LYS A 430 -13.30 -1.76 -8.59
CA LYS A 430 -13.38 -2.98 -7.78
C LYS A 430 -12.72 -4.17 -8.50
N ALA A 431 -12.95 -4.33 -9.80
CA ALA A 431 -12.31 -5.37 -10.59
C ALA A 431 -10.78 -5.18 -10.67
N ASP A 432 -10.35 -3.93 -10.81
CA ASP A 432 -8.94 -3.57 -10.88
C ASP A 432 -8.20 -3.73 -9.56
N SER A 433 -8.84 -3.38 -8.44
CA SER A 433 -8.32 -3.68 -7.10
C SER A 433 -7.97 -5.16 -6.96
N ARG A 434 -8.87 -6.07 -7.36
CA ARG A 434 -8.61 -7.52 -7.32
C ARG A 434 -7.41 -7.91 -8.18
N ARG A 435 -7.31 -7.37 -9.40
CA ARG A 435 -6.19 -7.61 -10.32
C ARG A 435 -4.87 -7.11 -9.72
N ILE A 436 -4.86 -5.92 -9.13
CA ILE A 436 -3.67 -5.34 -8.51
C ILE A 436 -3.26 -6.09 -7.24
N GLN A 437 -4.20 -6.52 -6.39
CA GLN A 437 -3.91 -7.41 -5.27
C GLN A 437 -3.34 -8.75 -5.75
N TYR A 438 -3.92 -9.35 -6.80
CA TYR A 438 -3.40 -10.58 -7.40
C TYR A 438 -1.97 -10.39 -7.91
N PHE A 439 -1.68 -9.30 -8.62
CA PHE A 439 -0.34 -8.95 -9.06
C PHE A 439 0.65 -8.73 -7.91
N TYR A 440 0.24 -7.97 -6.90
CA TYR A 440 1.05 -7.69 -5.71
C TYR A 440 1.40 -8.98 -4.96
N ASN A 441 0.47 -9.94 -4.98
CA ASN A 441 0.69 -11.31 -4.55
C ASN A 441 1.58 -12.10 -5.56
N GLY A 442 2.59 -11.48 -6.15
CA GLY A 442 3.61 -12.17 -6.95
C GLY A 442 3.08 -12.91 -8.17
N LYS A 443 1.85 -12.66 -8.62
CA LYS A 443 1.27 -13.31 -9.80
C LYS A 443 1.44 -12.47 -11.05
N THR A 444 1.60 -13.15 -12.18
CA THR A 444 1.50 -12.49 -13.49
C THR A 444 0.04 -12.21 -13.78
N LEU A 445 -0.30 -10.97 -14.14
CA LEU A 445 -1.66 -10.64 -14.54
C LEU A 445 -2.10 -11.50 -15.74
N PRO A 446 -3.24 -12.20 -15.65
CA PRO A 446 -3.72 -13.01 -16.75
C PRO A 446 -4.07 -12.11 -17.94
N THR A 447 -3.79 -12.58 -19.15
CA THR A 447 -4.14 -11.89 -20.39
C THR A 447 -5.60 -12.08 -20.79
N ASN A 448 -6.39 -12.84 -20.00
CA ASN A 448 -7.82 -13.05 -20.16
C ASN A 448 -8.54 -13.15 -18.80
N VAL A 449 -9.81 -12.76 -18.80
CA VAL A 449 -10.69 -12.67 -17.62
C VAL A 449 -11.20 -14.06 -17.24
N GLU A 450 -10.43 -14.81 -16.47
CA GLU A 450 -11.01 -15.85 -15.60
C GLU A 450 -10.64 -15.50 -14.16
N GLU A 451 -11.66 -15.32 -13.33
CA GLU A 451 -11.50 -15.06 -11.90
C GLU A 451 -10.95 -16.33 -11.24
N GLU A 452 -9.65 -16.36 -10.95
CA GLU A 452 -9.06 -17.37 -10.08
C GLU A 452 -9.28 -16.98 -8.61
N ASN A 453 -9.71 -17.96 -7.80
CA ASN A 453 -9.77 -17.81 -6.34
C ASN A 453 -8.39 -17.45 -5.79
N VAL A 454 -8.25 -16.23 -5.25
CA VAL A 454 -7.02 -15.74 -4.62
C VAL A 454 -6.93 -16.31 -3.21
N ILE A 455 -5.92 -17.13 -2.93
CA ILE A 455 -5.64 -17.65 -1.59
C ILE A 455 -4.64 -16.71 -0.92
N GLU A 456 -5.06 -16.04 0.15
CA GLU A 456 -4.28 -14.97 0.79
C GLU A 456 -3.15 -15.46 1.71
N GLY A 457 -3.23 -16.69 2.23
CA GLY A 457 -2.27 -17.21 3.23
C GLY A 457 -1.95 -18.70 3.11
N PHE A 458 -0.81 -19.11 3.68
CA PHE A 458 -0.50 -20.52 3.87
C PHE A 458 -1.32 -21.06 5.04
N SER A 459 -2.03 -22.18 4.84
CA SER A 459 -2.84 -22.77 5.89
C SER A 459 -2.76 -24.30 5.87
N LEU A 460 -2.81 -24.90 7.06
CA LEU A 460 -2.89 -26.35 7.26
C LEU A 460 -4.12 -26.66 8.09
N SER A 461 -5.10 -27.30 7.47
CA SER A 461 -6.38 -27.66 8.10
C SER A 461 -6.24 -28.89 8.99
N GLN A 462 -7.19 -29.04 9.91
CA GLN A 462 -7.34 -30.27 10.68
C GLN A 462 -7.68 -31.43 9.73
N ASN A 463 -7.01 -32.58 9.90
CA ASN A 463 -7.29 -33.76 9.09
C ASN A 463 -8.73 -34.25 9.33
N PHE A 464 -9.40 -34.74 8.29
CA PHE A 464 -10.75 -35.27 8.38
C PHE A 464 -10.88 -36.63 7.66
N PRO A 465 -11.41 -37.67 8.33
CA PRO A 465 -11.85 -37.69 9.74
C PRO A 465 -10.68 -37.57 10.73
N ASN A 466 -10.95 -37.15 11.97
CA ASN A 466 -10.03 -37.22 13.12
C ASN A 466 -10.82 -37.46 14.41
N PRO A 467 -10.72 -38.63 15.08
CA PRO A 467 -9.83 -39.75 14.77
C PRO A 467 -10.09 -40.42 13.42
N PHE A 468 -9.09 -41.10 12.86
CA PHE A 468 -9.18 -41.75 11.54
C PHE A 468 -8.84 -43.24 11.57
N ASN A 469 -9.35 -44.00 10.59
CA ASN A 469 -9.06 -45.43 10.38
C ASN A 469 -9.37 -45.89 8.93
N PRO A 470 -8.41 -46.49 8.19
CA PRO A 470 -6.98 -46.27 8.29
C PRO A 470 -6.54 -44.98 7.58
N SER A 471 -7.44 -44.30 6.86
CA SER A 471 -7.11 -43.13 6.05
C SER A 471 -7.77 -41.83 6.52
N THR A 472 -7.12 -40.71 6.21
CA THR A 472 -7.60 -39.35 6.48
C THR A 472 -7.14 -38.39 5.39
N LYS A 473 -7.83 -37.26 5.26
CA LYS A 473 -7.49 -36.19 4.30
C LYS A 473 -6.98 -34.97 5.02
N ILE A 474 -5.89 -34.40 4.52
CA ILE A 474 -5.26 -33.18 5.03
C ILE A 474 -5.40 -32.11 3.96
N GLN A 475 -6.13 -31.04 4.28
CA GLN A 475 -6.26 -29.88 3.39
C GLN A 475 -5.18 -28.83 3.70
N ILE A 476 -4.61 -28.28 2.64
CA ILE A 476 -3.51 -27.32 2.69
C ILE A 476 -3.77 -26.24 1.66
N SER A 477 -3.71 -24.99 2.09
CA SER A 477 -3.81 -23.84 1.19
C SER A 477 -2.42 -23.25 1.02
N ILE A 478 -2.00 -23.05 -0.23
CA ILE A 478 -0.73 -22.40 -0.57
C ILE A 478 -1.04 -21.05 -1.19
N PRO A 479 -0.48 -19.96 -0.62
CA PRO A 479 -0.93 -18.63 -0.96
C PRO A 479 -0.51 -18.24 -2.37
N SER A 480 -1.38 -17.51 -3.04
CA SER A 480 -1.18 -17.03 -4.41
C SER A 480 0.07 -16.14 -4.53
N VAL A 481 0.50 -15.51 -3.44
CA VAL A 481 1.70 -14.66 -3.26
C VAL A 481 3.04 -15.20 -3.79
N ARG A 482 3.19 -16.51 -4.02
CA ARG A 482 4.36 -17.08 -4.70
C ARG A 482 4.02 -17.44 -6.14
N ALA A 483 4.73 -16.90 -7.13
CA ALA A 483 4.67 -17.42 -8.50
C ALA A 483 5.09 -18.89 -8.56
N ASN A 484 6.10 -19.30 -7.78
CA ASN A 484 6.65 -20.64 -7.71
C ASN A 484 7.19 -20.95 -6.30
N CYS A 485 6.89 -22.13 -5.74
CA CYS A 485 7.64 -22.66 -4.60
C CYS A 485 8.85 -23.43 -5.14
N SER A 486 10.06 -23.09 -4.68
CA SER A 486 11.30 -23.69 -5.17
C SER A 486 11.53 -25.09 -4.57
N SER A 487 10.92 -25.34 -3.41
CA SER A 487 10.99 -26.62 -2.70
C SER A 487 9.70 -27.43 -2.87
N PRO A 488 9.79 -28.78 -2.85
CA PRO A 488 8.61 -29.63 -2.80
C PRO A 488 7.87 -29.47 -1.47
N LEU A 489 6.55 -29.67 -1.49
CA LEU A 489 5.76 -29.75 -0.26
C LEU A 489 6.03 -31.06 0.45
N GLN A 490 6.39 -30.98 1.72
CA GLN A 490 6.62 -32.13 2.58
C GLN A 490 5.60 -32.15 3.72
N ILE A 491 4.87 -33.26 3.84
CA ILE A 491 4.08 -33.58 5.03
C ILE A 491 4.85 -34.61 5.83
N ARG A 492 5.42 -34.17 6.95
CA ARG A 492 6.17 -35.01 7.88
C ARG A 492 5.27 -35.41 9.03
N ILE A 493 5.24 -36.70 9.37
CA ILE A 493 4.47 -37.26 10.47
C ILE A 493 5.42 -37.62 11.59
N TYR A 494 5.10 -37.19 12.80
CA TYR A 494 5.87 -37.44 14.01
C TYR A 494 5.03 -38.19 15.05
N ASP A 495 5.66 -39.11 15.78
CA ASP A 495 5.07 -39.73 16.96
C ASP A 495 5.06 -38.77 18.17
N ILE A 496 4.51 -39.21 19.30
CA ILE A 496 4.44 -38.41 20.54
C ILE A 496 5.81 -38.10 21.15
N LEU A 497 6.86 -38.85 20.79
CA LEU A 497 8.22 -38.64 21.24
C LEU A 497 8.99 -37.69 20.29
N GLY A 498 8.37 -37.27 19.18
CA GLY A 498 8.97 -36.40 18.18
C GLY A 498 9.77 -37.13 17.11
N ASN A 499 9.72 -38.47 17.05
CA ASN A 499 10.39 -39.21 15.98
C ASN A 499 9.58 -39.09 14.68
N GLU A 500 10.26 -38.81 13.57
CA GLU A 500 9.64 -38.85 12.25
C GLU A 500 9.33 -40.30 11.85
N VAL A 501 8.05 -40.58 11.60
CA VAL A 501 7.55 -41.94 11.29
C VAL A 501 7.04 -42.06 9.85
N ALA A 502 6.77 -40.95 9.17
CA ALA A 502 6.41 -40.94 7.75
C ALA A 502 6.68 -39.58 7.10
N VAL A 503 6.97 -39.60 5.79
CA VAL A 503 7.06 -38.40 4.96
C VAL A 503 6.29 -38.61 3.67
N MET A 504 5.43 -37.65 3.34
CA MET A 504 4.78 -37.54 2.04
C MET A 504 5.33 -36.31 1.34
N THR A 505 5.86 -36.49 0.13
CA THR A 505 6.42 -35.40 -0.66
C THR A 505 5.58 -35.24 -1.92
N LYS A 506 5.18 -34.00 -2.20
CA LYS A 506 4.59 -33.62 -3.48
C LYS A 506 5.60 -32.76 -4.22
N GLU A 507 5.90 -33.12 -5.46
CA GLU A 507 6.79 -32.33 -6.33
C GLU A 507 6.27 -30.91 -6.50
N ILE A 508 7.13 -30.02 -7.00
CA ILE A 508 6.89 -28.57 -7.14
C ILE A 508 5.41 -28.27 -7.41
N ILE A 509 4.78 -27.59 -6.46
CA ILE A 509 3.37 -27.26 -6.52
C ILE A 509 3.17 -25.76 -6.70
N ASN A 510 2.18 -25.43 -7.52
CA ASN A 510 1.71 -24.06 -7.71
C ASN A 510 0.89 -23.63 -6.48
N PRO A 511 0.58 -22.34 -6.30
CA PRO A 511 -0.45 -21.97 -5.35
C PRO A 511 -1.81 -22.57 -5.66
N GLY A 512 -2.61 -22.74 -4.62
CA GLY A 512 -3.87 -23.45 -4.70
C GLY A 512 -4.18 -24.22 -3.42
N GLU A 513 -5.35 -24.83 -3.41
CA GLU A 513 -5.75 -25.77 -2.37
C GLU A 513 -5.35 -27.19 -2.76
N TYR A 514 -4.82 -27.91 -1.79
CA TYR A 514 -4.36 -29.28 -1.94
C TYR A 514 -4.99 -30.16 -0.88
N GLU A 515 -5.53 -31.28 -1.32
CA GLU A 515 -5.95 -32.35 -0.45
C GLU A 515 -4.92 -33.48 -0.56
N ILE A 516 -4.38 -33.90 0.58
CA ILE A 516 -3.42 -35.00 0.68
C ILE A 516 -4.05 -36.10 1.51
N GLU A 517 -4.15 -37.28 0.91
CA GLU A 517 -4.60 -38.48 1.61
C GLU A 517 -3.43 -39.14 2.35
N LEU A 518 -3.62 -39.37 3.64
CA LEU A 518 -2.72 -40.16 4.47
C LEU A 518 -3.39 -41.51 4.74
N ASP A 519 -2.74 -42.59 4.33
CA ASP A 519 -3.10 -43.96 4.69
C ASP A 519 -2.09 -44.50 5.72
N ALA A 520 -2.57 -44.78 6.93
CA ALA A 520 -1.76 -45.29 8.03
C ALA A 520 -1.18 -46.69 7.78
N GLU A 521 -1.80 -47.51 6.94
CA GLU A 521 -1.31 -48.85 6.62
C GLU A 521 -0.05 -48.80 5.77
N LYS A 522 0.00 -47.89 4.79
CA LYS A 522 1.16 -47.68 3.93
C LYS A 522 2.46 -47.38 4.70
N TYR A 523 2.33 -46.76 5.87
CA TYR A 523 3.46 -46.36 6.72
C TYR A 523 3.57 -47.20 8.00
N ASN A 524 2.81 -48.30 8.13
CA ASN A 524 2.79 -49.16 9.32
C ASN A 524 2.58 -48.40 10.64
N LEU A 525 1.74 -47.36 10.63
CA LEU A 525 1.45 -46.58 11.83
C LEU A 525 0.57 -47.39 12.80
N SER A 526 0.81 -47.24 14.10
CA SER A 526 0.05 -47.91 15.18
C SER A 526 -1.06 -47.01 15.70
N SER A 527 -2.09 -47.54 16.37
CA SER A 527 -3.08 -46.67 17.05
C SER A 527 -2.38 -45.73 18.03
N GLY A 528 -2.71 -44.44 17.98
CA GLY A 528 -2.01 -43.44 18.77
C GLY A 528 -2.21 -42.00 18.31
N VAL A 529 -1.56 -41.09 19.04
CA VAL A 529 -1.51 -39.67 18.71
C VAL A 529 -0.26 -39.36 17.90
N TYR A 530 -0.44 -38.61 16.83
CA TYR A 530 0.62 -38.17 15.94
C TYR A 530 0.52 -36.65 15.70
N PHE A 531 1.63 -36.05 15.26
CA PHE A 531 1.66 -34.69 14.76
C PHE A 531 2.06 -34.71 13.29
N TYR A 532 1.33 -33.99 12.45
CA TYR A 532 1.70 -33.80 11.05
C TYR A 532 2.11 -32.35 10.82
N GLN A 533 3.20 -32.16 10.09
CA GLN A 533 3.76 -30.87 9.76
C GLN A 533 3.81 -30.72 8.25
N ALA A 534 3.18 -29.68 7.73
CA ALA A 534 3.37 -29.23 6.35
C ALA A 534 4.55 -28.27 6.31
N ARG A 535 5.50 -28.53 5.41
CA ARG A 535 6.66 -27.68 5.16
C ARG A 535 6.84 -27.44 3.68
N ILE A 536 6.99 -26.18 3.30
CA ILE A 536 7.37 -25.76 1.95
C ILE A 536 8.12 -24.43 2.03
N ASP A 537 9.38 -24.43 1.59
CA ASP A 537 10.31 -23.30 1.78
C ASP A 537 10.34 -22.84 3.25
N ASP A 538 9.91 -21.59 3.52
CA ASP A 538 9.85 -20.98 4.86
C ASP A 538 8.50 -21.22 5.58
N PHE A 539 7.51 -21.79 4.88
CA PHE A 539 6.22 -22.10 5.46
C PHE A 539 6.29 -23.39 6.27
N ILE A 540 5.91 -23.29 7.54
CA ILE A 540 5.80 -24.44 8.44
C ILE A 540 4.49 -24.31 9.21
N ALA A 541 3.65 -25.34 9.16
CA ALA A 541 2.48 -25.47 10.02
C ALA A 541 2.38 -26.89 10.56
N THR A 542 1.97 -27.02 11.82
CA THR A 542 1.83 -28.32 12.49
C THR A 542 0.44 -28.47 13.09
N LYS A 543 -0.10 -29.69 13.03
CA LYS A 543 -1.39 -30.08 13.60
C LYS A 543 -1.29 -31.48 14.21
N LYS A 544 -2.21 -31.79 15.13
CA LYS A 544 -2.32 -33.08 15.82
C LYS A 544 -3.37 -33.95 15.13
N MET A 545 -3.13 -35.25 15.04
CA MET A 545 -4.09 -36.26 14.56
C MET A 545 -4.11 -37.49 15.48
N CYS A 546 -5.21 -38.25 15.43
CA CYS A 546 -5.41 -39.46 16.21
C CYS A 546 -5.79 -40.63 15.30
N LEU A 547 -4.99 -41.69 15.31
CA LEU A 547 -5.24 -42.94 14.58
C LEU A 547 -5.85 -43.98 15.53
N ILE A 548 -6.95 -44.59 15.12
CA ILE A 548 -7.59 -45.69 15.86
C ILE A 548 -7.74 -46.86 14.89
N LYS A 549 -6.86 -47.86 14.96
CA LYS A 549 -7.01 -49.13 14.21
C LYS A 549 -8.02 -50.06 14.86
#